data_AF-A0A971RFR6-F1
#
_entry.id   AF-A0A971RFR6-F1
#
_cell.length_a   1.000
_cell.length_b   1.000
_cell.length_c   1.000
_cell.angle_alpha   90.00
_cell.angle_beta   90.00
_cell.angle_gamma   90.00
#
_symmetry.space_group_name_H-M   'P 1'
#
loop_
_entity.id
_entity.type
_entity.pdbx_description
1 polymer ?
#
loop_
_entity_poly.entity_id
_entity_poly.type
_entity_poly.pdbx_seq_one_letter_code
_entity_poly.pdbx_strand_id
1 'polypeptide(L)'
;RLTRLGRLLRASSLDELPELWNVIRGEMSLVGPRPLLMAYLPYYTERERRRHDVRPGITGWAQVSGRNTLPWDERLELDVRYVSAVSFLLDLQLLVATLARVVTQRGVLVVPGIQMLPLSAYRRAREEVGK
;
A
#
# COMPACT_ATOMS: atom_id res chain seq x y z
N ARG A 1 1.03 22.95 -3.63
CA ARG A 1 1.83 23.30 -4.85
C ARG A 1 3.18 22.58 -4.74
N LEU A 2 3.54 21.71 -5.69
CA LEU A 2 4.87 21.07 -5.68
C LEU A 2 5.94 22.05 -6.17
N THR A 3 6.96 22.28 -5.36
CA THR A 3 8.16 23.06 -5.71
C THR A 3 9.03 22.29 -6.72
N ARG A 4 9.97 22.97 -7.40
CA ARG A 4 10.95 22.30 -8.27
C ARG A 4 11.71 21.20 -7.54
N LEU A 5 12.02 21.42 -6.26
CA LEU A 5 12.60 20.44 -5.35
C LEU A 5 11.67 19.24 -5.13
N GLY A 6 10.38 19.45 -4.83
CA GLY A 6 9.42 18.35 -4.67
C GLY A 6 9.24 17.51 -5.94
N ARG A 7 9.38 18.13 -7.12
CA ARG A 7 9.34 17.43 -8.41
C ARG A 7 10.60 16.60 -8.66
N LEU A 8 11.77 17.12 -8.27
CA LEU A 8 13.05 16.41 -8.35
C LEU A 8 13.12 15.23 -7.37
N LEU A 9 12.62 15.41 -6.13
CA LEU A 9 12.55 14.34 -5.13
C LEU A 9 11.68 13.18 -5.60
N ARG A 10 10.49 13.48 -6.15
CA ARG A 10 9.64 12.46 -6.79
C ARG A 10 10.26 11.80 -8.01
N ALA A 11 11.04 12.54 -8.78
CA ALA A 11 11.70 12.01 -9.97
C ALA A 11 12.92 11.14 -9.64
N SER A 12 13.53 11.35 -8.46
CA SER A 12 14.71 10.61 -7.99
C SER A 12 14.37 9.50 -6.98
N SER A 13 13.09 9.30 -6.66
CA SER A 13 12.61 8.35 -5.61
C SER A 13 13.26 8.57 -4.23
N LEU A 14 13.85 9.75 -4.00
CA LEU A 14 14.50 10.10 -2.74
C LEU A 14 13.49 10.27 -1.59
N ASP A 15 12.19 10.33 -1.90
CA ASP A 15 11.09 10.32 -0.94
C ASP A 15 10.90 8.97 -0.23
N GLU A 16 11.49 7.88 -0.74
CA GLU A 16 11.42 6.55 -0.11
C GLU A 16 12.63 6.25 0.82
N LEU A 17 13.68 7.08 0.82
CA LEU A 17 14.85 6.90 1.70
C LEU A 17 14.50 6.90 3.20
N PRO A 18 13.59 7.77 3.70
CA PRO A 18 13.15 7.70 5.09
C PRO A 18 12.43 6.38 5.43
N GLU A 19 11.64 5.82 4.49
CA GLU A 19 10.98 4.53 4.68
C GLU A 19 12.03 3.40 4.76
N LEU A 20 13.08 3.44 3.93
CA LEU A 20 14.19 2.49 3.99
C LEU A 20 14.95 2.56 5.32
N TRP A 21 15.14 3.75 5.88
CA TRP A 21 15.72 3.91 7.20
C TRP A 21 14.89 3.23 8.30
N ASN A 22 13.56 3.28 8.20
CA ASN A 22 12.66 2.59 9.13
C ASN A 22 12.77 1.06 9.02
N VAL A 23 13.05 0.53 7.82
CA VAL A 23 13.35 -0.90 7.65
C VAL A 23 14.63 -1.28 8.38
N ILE A 24 15.68 -0.48 8.24
CA ILE A 24 16.96 -0.71 8.94
C ILE A 24 16.78 -0.64 10.46
N ARG A 25 15.95 0.30 10.96
CA ARG A 25 15.60 0.40 12.38
C ARG A 25 14.65 -0.70 12.88
N GLY A 26 14.14 -1.55 11.99
CA GLY A 26 13.22 -2.64 12.34
C GLY A 26 11.77 -2.21 12.60
N GLU A 27 11.43 -0.95 12.34
CA GLU A 27 10.05 -0.41 12.46
C GLU A 27 9.18 -0.85 11.27
N MET A 28 9.80 -1.08 10.11
CA MET A 28 9.16 -1.54 8.87
C MET A 28 9.86 -2.79 8.32
N SER A 29 9.23 -3.41 7.32
CA SER A 29 9.78 -4.46 6.48
C SER A 29 9.92 -3.97 5.03
N LEU A 30 10.74 -4.65 4.23
CA LEU A 30 10.75 -4.43 2.78
C LEU A 30 9.41 -4.87 2.17
N VAL A 31 8.89 -6.03 2.61
CA VAL A 31 7.64 -6.62 2.13
C VAL A 31 6.63 -6.67 3.27
N GLY A 32 5.42 -6.19 3.01
CA GLY A 32 4.33 -6.16 3.97
C GLY A 32 3.16 -5.27 3.52
N PRO A 33 2.04 -5.29 4.24
CA PRO A 33 0.93 -4.38 4.01
C PRO A 33 1.42 -2.92 4.13
N ARG A 34 1.04 -2.06 3.18
CA ARG A 34 1.44 -0.64 3.25
C ARG A 34 0.84 0.02 4.51
N PRO A 35 1.56 0.90 5.22
CA PRO A 35 0.95 1.66 6.30
C PRO A 35 -0.19 2.53 5.76
N LEU A 36 -1.30 2.54 6.47
CA LEU A 36 -2.49 3.36 6.18
C LEU A 36 -2.74 4.36 7.32
N LEU A 37 -3.60 5.34 7.07
CA LEU A 37 -3.91 6.38 8.06
C LEU A 37 -4.52 5.75 9.34
N MET A 38 -4.07 6.20 10.51
CA MET A 38 -4.64 5.75 11.80
C MET A 38 -6.15 6.02 11.90
N ALA A 39 -6.64 7.07 11.23
CA ALA A 39 -8.06 7.38 11.14
C ALA A 39 -8.92 6.25 10.52
N TYR A 40 -8.29 5.26 9.88
CA TYR A 40 -8.97 4.09 9.30
C TYR A 40 -9.20 2.94 10.28
N LEU A 41 -8.56 2.96 11.45
CA LEU A 41 -8.69 1.89 12.45
C LEU A 41 -10.15 1.53 12.81
N PRO A 42 -11.08 2.49 12.98
CA PRO A 42 -12.49 2.18 13.27
C PRO A 42 -13.25 1.53 12.10
N TYR A 43 -12.72 1.63 10.88
CA TYR A 43 -13.40 1.25 9.64
C TYR A 43 -12.94 -0.12 9.10
N TYR A 44 -12.02 -0.78 9.81
CA TYR A 44 -11.62 -2.15 9.50
C TYR A 44 -12.60 -3.15 10.10
N THR A 45 -12.87 -4.20 9.33
CA THR A 45 -13.46 -5.43 9.87
C THR A 45 -12.44 -6.17 10.74
N GLU A 46 -12.91 -7.13 11.53
CA GLU A 46 -12.02 -7.96 12.35
C GLU A 46 -10.98 -8.72 11.51
N ARG A 47 -11.40 -9.22 10.34
CA ARG A 47 -10.51 -9.88 9.38
C ARG A 47 -9.45 -8.92 8.85
N GLU A 48 -9.83 -7.69 8.52
CA GLU A 48 -8.93 -6.68 7.96
C GLU A 48 -7.92 -6.16 8.98
N ARG A 49 -8.28 -6.13 10.26
CA ARG A 49 -7.35 -5.77 11.35
C ARG A 49 -6.11 -6.66 11.38
N ARG A 50 -6.23 -7.93 10.97
CA ARG A 50 -5.09 -8.87 10.87
C ARG A 50 -3.95 -8.37 9.96
N ARG A 51 -4.19 -7.40 9.08
CA ARG A 51 -3.11 -6.75 8.31
C ARG A 51 -1.96 -6.21 9.19
N HIS A 52 -2.24 -5.93 10.46
CA HIS A 52 -1.29 -5.38 11.43
C HIS A 52 -0.54 -6.47 12.22
N ASP A 53 -0.81 -7.75 11.96
CA ASP A 53 -0.11 -8.88 12.62
C ASP A 53 1.34 -9.03 12.14
N VAL A 54 1.70 -8.34 11.05
CA VAL A 54 3.06 -8.26 10.50
C VAL A 54 3.51 -6.81 10.40
N ARG A 55 4.82 -6.58 10.33
CA ARG A 55 5.38 -5.23 10.13
C ARG A 55 4.90 -4.63 8.82
N PRO A 56 4.61 -3.31 8.79
CA PRO A 56 4.26 -2.63 7.56
C PRO A 56 5.40 -2.67 6.55
N GLY A 57 5.06 -2.77 5.27
CA GLY A 57 6.00 -2.93 4.16
C GLY A 57 6.14 -1.69 3.27
N ILE A 58 7.32 -1.52 2.67
CA ILE A 58 7.52 -0.58 1.55
C ILE A 58 6.71 -1.07 0.33
N THR A 59 6.93 -2.33 -0.06
CA THR A 59 6.16 -3.04 -1.07
C THR A 59 5.34 -4.17 -0.46
N GLY A 60 4.44 -4.77 -1.25
CA GLY A 60 3.53 -5.81 -0.79
C GLY A 60 2.59 -6.27 -1.90
N TRP A 61 1.75 -7.24 -1.58
CA TRP A 61 0.87 -7.89 -2.56
C TRP A 61 -0.06 -6.88 -3.24
N ALA A 62 -0.71 -5.99 -2.47
CA ALA A 62 -1.54 -4.94 -3.02
C ALA A 62 -0.74 -3.97 -3.93
N GLN A 63 0.50 -3.65 -3.56
CA GLN A 63 1.38 -2.76 -4.31
C GLN A 63 1.81 -3.34 -5.66
N VAL A 64 1.96 -4.67 -5.77
CA VAL A 64 2.29 -5.32 -7.05
C VAL A 64 1.05 -5.59 -7.91
N SER A 65 -0.11 -5.84 -7.29
CA SER A 65 -1.34 -6.19 -8.02
C SER A 65 -2.03 -4.99 -8.68
N GLY A 66 -1.99 -3.79 -8.08
CA GLY A 66 -2.62 -2.61 -8.68
C GLY A 66 -2.45 -1.29 -7.94
N ARG A 67 -1.85 -1.29 -6.74
CA ARG A 67 -1.60 -0.08 -5.93
C ARG A 67 -2.91 0.68 -5.65
N ASN A 68 -3.05 1.86 -6.25
CA ASN A 68 -4.17 2.78 -6.03
C ASN A 68 -5.32 2.55 -7.02
N THR A 69 -5.22 1.59 -7.94
CA THR A 69 -6.34 1.23 -8.83
C THR A 69 -7.24 0.15 -8.25
N LEU A 70 -6.81 -0.52 -7.17
CA LEU A 70 -7.57 -1.59 -6.52
C LEU A 70 -8.64 -1.03 -5.58
N PRO A 71 -9.92 -1.44 -5.70
CA PRO A 71 -10.94 -1.11 -4.71
C PRO A 71 -10.49 -1.44 -3.29
N TRP A 72 -11.02 -0.71 -2.29
CA TRP A 72 -10.63 -0.87 -0.89
C TRP A 72 -10.70 -2.32 -0.42
N ASP A 73 -11.80 -3.02 -0.64
CA ASP A 73 -11.94 -4.41 -0.19
C ASP A 73 -10.88 -5.34 -0.78
N GLU A 74 -10.61 -5.22 -2.09
CA GLU A 74 -9.63 -6.06 -2.76
C GLU A 74 -8.22 -5.78 -2.24
N ARG A 75 -7.89 -4.50 -2.05
CA ARG A 75 -6.63 -4.08 -1.44
C ARG A 75 -6.46 -4.65 -0.03
N LEU A 76 -7.48 -4.52 0.81
CA LEU A 76 -7.43 -5.00 2.20
C LEU A 76 -7.40 -6.53 2.26
N GLU A 77 -8.10 -7.22 1.37
CA GLU A 77 -8.08 -8.68 1.28
C GLU A 77 -6.70 -9.19 0.83
N LEU A 78 -6.03 -8.52 -0.11
CA LEU A 78 -4.65 -8.86 -0.48
C LEU A 78 -3.69 -8.69 0.70
N ASP A 79 -3.86 -7.63 1.50
CA ASP A 79 -3.06 -7.40 2.70
C ASP A 79 -3.28 -8.53 3.74
N VAL A 80 -4.52 -8.97 3.95
CA VAL A 80 -4.84 -10.08 4.86
C VAL A 80 -4.33 -11.43 4.33
N ARG A 81 -4.40 -11.65 3.02
CA ARG A 81 -3.87 -12.86 2.38
C ARG A 81 -2.36 -12.94 2.51
N TYR A 82 -1.67 -11.81 2.35
CA TYR A 82 -0.23 -11.73 2.58
C TYR A 82 0.11 -12.17 4.00
N VAL A 83 -0.57 -11.63 5.02
CA VAL A 83 -0.34 -12.02 6.43
C VAL A 83 -0.52 -13.52 6.63
N SER A 84 -1.51 -14.12 5.96
CA SER A 84 -1.81 -15.54 6.11
C SER A 84 -0.84 -16.48 5.37
N ALA A 85 -0.10 -15.96 4.39
CA ALA A 85 0.76 -16.74 3.49
C ALA A 85 2.23 -16.29 3.51
N VAL A 86 2.59 -15.41 4.45
CA VAL A 86 3.92 -14.80 4.54
C VAL A 86 4.99 -15.90 4.61
N SER A 87 5.94 -15.82 3.67
CA SER A 87 7.04 -16.77 3.57
C SER A 87 8.18 -16.11 2.80
N PHE A 88 9.40 -16.59 3.02
CA PHE A 88 10.59 -16.06 2.34
C PHE A 88 10.46 -16.10 0.80
N LEU A 89 9.89 -17.17 0.25
CA LEU A 89 9.68 -17.32 -1.19
C LEU A 89 8.66 -16.30 -1.71
N LEU A 90 7.57 -16.07 -0.99
CA LEU A 90 6.57 -15.06 -1.35
C LEU A 90 7.20 -13.66 -1.34
N ASP A 91 7.99 -13.33 -0.31
CA ASP A 91 8.65 -12.03 -0.21
C ASP A 91 9.61 -11.80 -1.38
N LEU A 92 10.41 -12.82 -1.72
CA LEU A 92 11.32 -12.75 -2.87
C LEU A 92 10.56 -12.54 -4.18
N GLN A 93 9.46 -13.26 -4.39
CA GLN A 93 8.60 -13.08 -5.57
C GLN A 93 8.03 -11.66 -5.65
N LEU A 94 7.53 -11.12 -4.54
CA LEU A 94 6.99 -9.76 -4.47
C LEU A 94 8.06 -8.69 -4.70
N LEU A 95 9.29 -8.90 -4.21
CA LEU A 95 10.42 -8.02 -4.47
C LEU A 95 10.80 -8.01 -5.95
N VAL A 96 10.93 -9.19 -6.58
CA VAL A 96 11.23 -9.29 -8.02
C VAL A 96 10.12 -8.64 -8.87
N ALA A 97 8.85 -8.87 -8.53
CA ALA A 97 7.72 -8.24 -9.20
C ALA A 97 7.73 -6.71 -9.04
N THR A 98 8.13 -6.21 -7.86
CA THR A 98 8.30 -4.78 -7.60
C THR A 98 9.40 -4.20 -8.48
N LEU A 99 10.57 -4.83 -8.52
CA LEU A 99 11.71 -4.40 -9.33
C LEU A 99 11.35 -4.34 -10.82
N ALA A 100 10.72 -5.40 -11.34
CA ALA A 100 10.26 -5.45 -12.73
C ALA A 100 9.31 -4.29 -13.06
N ARG A 101 8.42 -3.91 -12.13
CA ARG A 101 7.46 -2.82 -12.32
C ARG A 101 8.10 -1.44 -12.27
N VAL A 102 9.13 -1.26 -11.43
CA VAL A 102 9.95 -0.03 -11.38
C VAL A 102 10.73 0.14 -12.68
N VAL A 103 11.40 -0.92 -13.15
CA VAL A 103 12.20 -0.90 -14.40
C VAL A 103 11.33 -0.63 -15.63
N THR A 104 10.13 -1.22 -15.69
CA THR A 104 9.20 -1.01 -16.81
C THR A 104 8.46 0.33 -16.78
N GLN A 105 8.74 1.21 -15.81
CA GLN A 105 8.09 2.52 -15.61
C GLN A 105 6.55 2.49 -15.57
N ARG A 106 5.93 1.32 -15.37
CA ARG A 106 4.48 1.16 -15.19
C ARG A 106 4.07 1.57 -13.77
N GLY A 107 4.32 2.83 -13.43
CA GLY A 107 4.40 3.26 -12.03
C GLY A 107 3.64 4.53 -11.66
N VAL A 108 3.37 5.43 -12.61
CA VAL A 108 2.71 6.72 -12.29
C VAL A 108 1.67 7.05 -13.35
N LEU A 109 0.61 6.25 -13.41
CA LEU A 109 -0.66 6.76 -13.91
C LEU A 109 -1.31 7.51 -12.74
N VAL A 110 -1.01 8.80 -12.60
CA VAL A 110 -1.96 9.71 -11.95
C VAL A 110 -3.11 9.80 -12.94
N VAL A 111 -4.06 8.86 -12.89
CA VAL A 111 -5.28 8.96 -13.69
C VAL A 111 -6.02 10.20 -13.14
N PRO A 112 -6.09 11.31 -13.87
CA PRO A 112 -6.81 12.48 -13.39
C PRO A 112 -8.30 12.09 -13.37
N GLY A 113 -8.90 12.04 -12.17
CA GLY A 113 -10.35 11.82 -12.02
C GLY A 113 -10.76 10.57 -11.23
N ILE A 114 -9.88 9.57 -11.03
CA ILE A 114 -10.17 8.44 -10.12
C ILE A 114 -9.43 8.68 -8.81
N GLN A 115 -9.92 9.64 -8.02
CA GLN A 115 -9.49 9.77 -6.64
C GLN A 115 -10.32 8.79 -5.82
N MET A 116 -9.73 7.65 -5.45
CA MET A 116 -10.39 6.70 -4.57
C MET A 116 -10.81 7.41 -3.29
N LEU A 117 -12.09 7.29 -2.92
CA LEU A 117 -12.61 7.86 -1.69
C LEU A 117 -11.76 7.41 -0.50
N PRO A 118 -11.55 8.25 0.53
CA PRO A 118 -10.99 7.78 1.80
C PRO A 118 -11.77 6.56 2.32
N LEU A 119 -11.10 5.60 2.95
CA LEU A 119 -11.76 4.36 3.41
C LEU A 119 -12.97 4.65 4.30
N SER A 120 -12.89 5.70 5.12
CA SER A 120 -14.00 6.16 5.97
C SER A 120 -15.23 6.60 5.18
N ALA A 121 -15.06 7.25 4.02
CA ALA A 121 -16.16 7.62 3.14
C ALA A 121 -16.68 6.40 2.36
N TYR A 122 -15.77 5.54 1.90
CA TYR A 122 -16.12 4.29 1.22
C TYR A 122 -17.01 3.38 2.08
N ARG A 123 -16.67 3.19 3.36
CA ARG A 123 -17.46 2.38 4.29
C ARG A 123 -18.84 3.00 4.58
N ARG A 124 -18.89 4.29 4.88
CA ARG A 124 -20.16 5.00 5.14
C ARG A 124 -21.12 4.92 3.96
N ALA A 125 -20.64 5.16 2.74
CA ALA A 125 -21.46 5.04 1.54
C ALA A 125 -22.04 3.63 1.34
N ARG A 126 -21.31 2.58 1.74
CA ARG A 126 -21.81 1.19 1.67
C ARG A 126 -22.82 0.85 2.74
N GLU A 127 -22.66 1.39 3.95
CA GLU A 127 -23.66 1.24 5.01
C GLU A 127 -24.98 1.92 4.65
N GLU A 128 -24.93 3.03 3.91
CA GLU A 128 -26.12 3.73 3.40
C GLU A 128 -26.83 2.96 2.28
N VAL A 129 -26.09 2.30 1.37
CA VAL A 129 -26.65 1.48 0.28
C VAL A 129 -27.19 0.13 0.77
N GLY A 130 -26.71 -0.36 1.92
CA GLY A 130 -27.17 -1.60 2.54
C GLY A 130 -28.41 -1.45 3.43
N LYS A 131 -28.93 -0.23 3.61
CA LYS A 131 -30.21 0.07 4.27
C LYS A 131 -31.31 0.25 3.23
#